data_AF-T0RNN5-F1
#
_entry.id   AF-T0RNN5-F1
#
_cell.length_a   1.000
_cell.length_b   1.000
_cell.length_c   1.000
_cell.angle_alpha   90.00
_cell.angle_beta   90.00
_cell.angle_gamma   90.00
#
_symmetry.space_group_name_H-M   'P 1'
#
loop_
_entity.id
_entity.type
_entity.pdbx_description
1 polymer ?
#
loop_
_entity_poly.entity_id
_entity_poly.type
_entity_poly.pdbx_seq_one_letter_code
_entity_poly.pdbx_strand_id
1 'polypeptide(L)'
;MKNPLYVVTNNGKDVEEVGNIFEAIVKKLGLEPVIALFQTLIDELLKNINSYAMLLAVQEFIDKLLESMKEVVSKAPFLARFV
;
A
#
# COMPACT_ATOMS: atom_id res chain seq x y z
N MET A 1 -13.42 20.43 11.62
CA MET A 1 -12.42 21.02 10.72
C MET A 1 -11.22 20.07 10.71
N LYS A 2 -10.99 19.36 9.60
CA LYS A 2 -9.86 18.43 9.44
C LYS A 2 -8.66 19.28 9.02
N ASN A 3 -7.58 19.30 9.81
CA ASN A 3 -6.39 20.03 9.42
C ASN A 3 -5.74 19.29 8.23
N PRO A 4 -5.63 19.90 7.04
CA PRO A 4 -5.05 19.22 5.89
C PRO A 4 -3.57 18.94 6.15
N LEU A 5 -3.13 17.72 5.82
CA LEU A 5 -1.73 17.33 5.94
C LEU A 5 -1.06 17.68 4.62
N TYR A 6 0.21 18.08 4.69
CA TYR A 6 1.00 18.38 3.50
C TYR A 6 2.26 17.54 3.51
N VAL A 7 2.63 17.04 2.34
CA VAL A 7 3.87 16.31 2.12
C VAL A 7 4.70 17.01 1.06
N VAL A 8 6.00 17.05 1.28
CA VAL A 8 6.96 17.57 0.30
C VAL A 8 7.49 16.40 -0.52
N THR A 9 7.24 16.40 -1.82
CA THR A 9 7.65 15.38 -2.79
C THR A 9 8.76 15.91 -3.71
N ASN A 10 9.33 15.05 -4.55
CA ASN A 10 10.32 15.41 -5.59
C ASN A 10 11.53 16.22 -5.07
N ASN A 11 12.15 15.76 -3.99
CA ASN A 11 13.34 16.40 -3.39
C ASN A 11 13.13 17.88 -2.98
N GLY A 12 11.95 18.23 -2.47
CA GLY A 12 11.72 19.59 -1.97
C GLY A 12 11.00 20.52 -2.95
N LYS A 13 10.62 20.03 -4.13
CA LYS A 13 10.08 20.87 -5.21
C LYS A 13 8.58 21.04 -5.16
N ASP A 14 7.87 20.00 -4.72
CA ASP A 14 6.42 19.95 -4.80
C ASP A 14 5.84 19.76 -3.40
N VAL A 15 4.76 20.49 -3.11
CA VAL A 15 3.98 20.37 -1.87
C VAL A 15 2.61 19.87 -2.25
N GLU A 16 2.26 18.69 -1.76
CA GLU A 16 0.99 18.03 -2.06
C GLU A 16 0.14 17.95 -0.79
N GLU A 17 -1.13 18.31 -0.91
CA GLU A 17 -2.12 18.06 0.14
C GLU A 17 -2.46 16.56 0.17
N VAL A 18 -2.47 15.99 1.37
CA VAL A 18 -2.76 14.58 1.59
C VAL A 18 -3.84 14.40 2.64
N GLY A 19 -4.72 13.43 2.43
CA GLY A 19 -5.86 13.19 3.29
C GLY A 19 -5.51 12.48 4.61
N ASN A 20 -4.35 11.83 4.66
CA ASN A 20 -3.86 11.09 5.83
C ASN A 20 -2.31 10.94 5.81
N ILE A 21 -1.73 10.52 6.93
CA ILE A 21 -0.27 10.38 7.07
C ILE A 21 0.27 9.19 6.25
N PHE A 22 -0.55 8.16 5.99
CA PHE A 22 -0.14 7.03 5.15
C PHE A 22 0.14 7.49 3.71
N GLU A 23 -0.78 8.25 3.13
CA GLU A 23 -0.64 8.88 1.82
C GLU A 23 0.59 9.80 1.79
N ALA A 24 0.84 10.54 2.86
CA ALA A 24 2.06 11.33 3.02
C ALA A 24 3.33 10.47 2.92
N ILE A 25 3.37 9.31 3.59
CA ILE A 25 4.53 8.41 3.57
C ILE A 25 4.72 7.79 2.19
N VAL A 26 3.63 7.32 1.58
CA VAL A 26 3.63 6.75 0.23
C VAL A 26 4.22 7.74 -0.78
N LYS A 27 3.73 8.97 -0.76
CA LYS A 27 4.22 10.05 -1.63
C LYS A 27 5.66 10.45 -1.33
N LYS A 28 6.01 10.61 -0.05
CA LYS A 28 7.36 10.99 0.37
C LYS A 28 8.43 9.95 0.01
N LEU A 29 8.08 8.67 0.10
CA LEU A 29 8.96 7.56 -0.25
C LEU A 29 8.89 7.19 -1.75
N GLY A 30 8.05 7.89 -2.53
CA GLY A 30 7.88 7.61 -3.96
C GLY A 30 7.37 6.20 -4.23
N LEU A 31 6.51 5.67 -3.36
CA LEU A 31 5.99 4.29 -3.45
C LEU A 31 4.80 4.16 -4.40
N GLU A 32 4.28 5.25 -4.96
CA GLU A 32 3.16 5.23 -5.91
C GLU A 32 3.41 4.30 -7.12
N PRO A 33 4.58 4.30 -7.78
CA PRO A 33 4.85 3.39 -8.90
C PRO A 33 4.91 1.93 -8.45
N VAL A 34 5.39 1.69 -7.23
CA VAL A 34 5.48 0.35 -6.64
C VAL A 34 4.07 -0.18 -6.36
N ILE A 35 3.20 0.65 -5.77
CA ILE A 35 1.79 0.30 -5.52
C ILE A 35 1.06 0.01 -6.84
N ALA A 36 1.25 0.85 -7.87
CA ALA A 36 0.65 0.64 -9.19
C ALA A 36 1.13 -0.68 -9.85
N LEU A 37 2.41 -1.03 -9.69
CA LEU A 37 2.94 -2.31 -10.12
C LEU A 37 2.26 -3.48 -9.39
N PHE A 38 2.13 -3.41 -8.06
CA PHE A 38 1.44 -4.43 -7.28
C PHE A 38 -0.03 -4.59 -7.68
N GLN A 39 -0.75 -3.48 -7.92
CA GLN A 39 -2.12 -3.52 -8.40
C GLN A 39 -2.22 -4.24 -9.74
N THR A 40 -1.32 -3.92 -10.68
CA THR A 40 -1.27 -4.57 -12.00
C THR A 40 -1.03 -6.07 -11.88
N LEU A 41 -0.08 -6.49 -11.03
CA LEU A 41 0.22 -7.90 -10.79
C LEU A 41 -0.97 -8.67 -10.18
N ILE A 42 -1.65 -8.07 -9.21
CA ILE A 42 -2.85 -8.68 -8.60
C ILE A 42 -3.97 -8.78 -9.64
N ASP A 43 -4.21 -7.73 -10.43
CA ASP A 43 -5.23 -7.73 -11.47
C ASP A 43 -4.96 -8.82 -12.53
N GLU A 44 -3.70 -9.02 -12.93
CA GLU A 44 -3.32 -10.10 -13.84
C GLU A 44 -3.52 -11.48 -13.22
N LEU A 45 -3.18 -11.66 -11.94
CA LEU A 45 -3.44 -12.90 -11.22
C LEU A 45 -4.94 -13.19 -11.16
N LEU A 46 -5.75 -12.19 -10.82
CA LEU A 46 -7.21 -12.31 -10.73
C LEU A 46 -7.86 -12.61 -12.09
N LYS A 47 -7.37 -12.01 -13.18
CA LYS A 47 -7.85 -12.28 -14.55
C LYS A 47 -7.62 -13.72 -14.99
N ASN A 48 -6.62 -14.39 -14.45
CA ASN A 48 -6.31 -15.79 -14.77
C ASN A 48 -7.02 -16.78 -13.84
N ILE A 49 -7.80 -16.31 -12.85
CA ILE A 49 -8.60 -17.17 -11.98
C ILE A 49 -9.77 -17.75 -12.76
N ASN A 50 -9.61 -19.00 -13.19
CA ASN A 50 -10.63 -19.74 -13.92
C ASN A 50 -11.34 -20.79 -13.05
N SER A 51 -10.98 -20.92 -11.77
CA SER A 51 -11.60 -21.88 -10.86
C SER A 51 -11.67 -21.38 -9.43
N TYR A 52 -12.64 -21.88 -8.68
CA TYR A 52 -12.80 -21.57 -7.25
C TYR A 52 -11.60 -22.02 -6.41
N ALA A 53 -10.97 -23.14 -6.76
CA ALA A 53 -9.75 -23.60 -6.08
C ALA A 53 -8.57 -22.63 -6.29
N MET A 54 -8.44 -22.06 -7.50
CA MET A 54 -7.43 -21.05 -7.78
C MET A 54 -7.71 -19.73 -7.04
N LEU A 55 -8.98 -19.36 -6.90
CA LEU A 55 -9.38 -18.23 -6.07
C LEU A 55 -8.96 -18.39 -4.61
N LEU A 56 -9.24 -19.56 -4.01
CA LEU A 56 -8.82 -19.88 -2.65
C LEU A 56 -7.30 -19.79 -2.47
N ALA A 57 -6.52 -20.30 -3.43
CA ALA A 57 -5.06 -20.20 -3.37
C ALA A 57 -4.56 -18.75 -3.45
N VAL A 58 -5.19 -17.90 -4.28
CA VAL A 58 -4.86 -16.47 -4.35
C VAL A 58 -5.28 -15.75 -3.06
N GLN A 59 -6.44 -16.09 -2.48
CA GLN A 59 -6.88 -15.56 -1.19
C GLN A 59 -5.87 -15.89 -0.08
N GLU A 60 -5.47 -17.16 0.05
CA GLU A 60 -4.47 -17.56 1.04
C GLU A 60 -3.12 -16.86 0.83
N PHE A 61 -2.72 -16.65 -0.43
CA PHE A 61 -1.51 -15.89 -0.76
C PHE A 61 -1.62 -14.43 -0.29
N ILE A 62 -2.75 -13.76 -0.59
CA ILE A 62 -3.01 -12.38 -0.15
C ILE A 62 -3.04 -12.31 1.38
N ASP A 63 -3.69 -13.26 2.06
CA ASP A 63 -3.78 -13.29 3.51
C ASP A 63 -2.40 -13.40 4.17
N LYS A 64 -1.54 -14.30 3.68
CA LYS A 64 -0.15 -14.43 4.16
C LYS A 64 0.70 -13.19 3.88
N LEU A 65 0.46 -12.53 2.75
CA LEU A 65 1.15 -11.29 2.40
C LEU A 65 0.72 -10.15 3.35
N LEU A 66 -0.57 -10.04 3.65
CA LEU A 66 -1.09 -9.09 4.63
C LEU A 66 -0.57 -9.37 6.04
N GLU A 67 -0.46 -10.63 6.43
CA GLU A 67 0.12 -11.01 7.72
C GLU A 67 1.61 -10.63 7.83
N SER A 68 2.37 -10.87 6.76
CA SER A 68 3.78 -10.45 6.67
C SER A 68 3.91 -8.92 6.74
N MET A 69 3.01 -8.18 6.08
CA MET A 69 2.96 -6.72 6.18
C MET A 69 2.63 -6.25 7.60
N LYS A 70 1.66 -6.89 8.28
CA LYS A 70 1.34 -6.59 9.68
C LYS A 70 2.55 -6.83 10.60
N GLU A 71 3.33 -7.88 10.36
CA GLU A 71 4.55 -8.15 11.13
C GLU A 71 5.64 -7.10 10.89
N VAL A 72 5.85 -6.66 9.65
CA VAL A 72 6.78 -5.58 9.33
C VAL A 72 6.32 -4.26 9.97
N VAL A 73 5.01 -3.97 9.92
CA VAL A 73 4.41 -2.78 10.54
C VAL A 73 4.50 -2.84 12.08
N SER A 74 4.33 -4.00 12.71
CA SER A 74 4.45 -4.13 14.17
C SER A 74 5.90 -3.92 14.65
N LYS A 75 6.89 -4.34 13.85
CA LYS A 75 8.32 -4.10 14.10
C LYS A 75 8.74 -2.66 13.81
N ALA A 76 7.94 -1.92 13.06
CA ALA A 76 8.11 -0.50 12.78
C ALA A 76 6.96 0.29 13.43
N PRO A 77 6.99 0.54 14.76
CA PRO A 77 5.85 1.13 15.49
C PRO A 77 5.44 2.53 14.99
N PHE A 78 6.32 3.23 14.26
CA PHE A 78 5.94 4.44 13.56
C PHE A 78 4.93 4.17 12.45
N LEU A 79 4.99 3.02 11.78
CA LEU A 79 4.04 2.56 10.76
C LEU A 79 2.74 1.99 11.34
N ALA A 80 2.75 1.47 12.56
CA ALA A 80 1.57 0.88 13.22
C ALA A 80 0.45 1.89 13.52
N ARG A 81 0.73 3.20 13.44
CA ARG A 81 -0.30 4.26 13.49
C ARG A 81 -1.07 4.42 12.17
N PHE A 82 -0.70 3.68 11.12
CA PHE A 82 -1.20 3.86 9.74
C PHE A 82 -1.92 2.63 9.16
N VAL A 83 -2.02 1.52 9.91
CA VAL A 83 -2.85 0.33 9.60
C VAL A 83 -4.00 0.27 10.61
#